data_AF-A0A948FZB1-F1
#
_entry.id   AF-A0A948FZB1-F1
#
_cell.length_a   1.000
_cell.length_b   1.000
_cell.length_c   1.000
_cell.angle_alpha   90.00
_cell.angle_beta   90.00
_cell.angle_gamma   90.00
#
_symmetry.space_group_name_H-M   'P 1'
#
loop_
_entity.id
_entity.type
_entity.pdbx_description
1 polymer ?
#
loop_
_entity_poly.entity_id
_entity_poly.type
_entity_poly.pdbx_seq_one_letter_code
_entity_poly.pdbx_strand_id
1 'polypeptide(L)'
;SEVGITLLLFTIGLKLNIRELLAPQIWATASLHTLIVVPLTTAVLLGLVWLMPGVDEIDTSVAWMLAFALSFSSTVFAVKIFDERGEGAALHAKIAIGILVVQDIFAVSYLVFSAEHAPSPWAFALLGLPLLRPVLVFC
;
A
#
# COMPACT_ATOMS: atom_id res chain seq x y z
N SER A 1 20.79 4.58 -9.56
CA SER A 1 20.45 3.49 -8.61
C SER A 1 18.98 3.10 -8.62
N GLU A 2 18.22 3.38 -9.69
CA GLU A 2 16.80 2.99 -9.80
C GLU A 2 16.65 1.57 -10.34
N VAL A 3 17.42 1.21 -11.36
CA VAL A 3 17.42 -0.15 -11.96
C VAL A 3 17.67 -1.23 -10.91
N GLY A 4 18.57 -0.98 -9.95
CA GLY A 4 18.84 -1.91 -8.85
C GLY A 4 17.64 -2.11 -7.93
N ILE A 5 16.93 -1.04 -7.57
CA ILE A 5 15.71 -1.11 -6.75
C ILE A 5 14.58 -1.80 -7.54
N THR A 6 14.44 -1.48 -8.83
CA THR A 6 13.43 -2.12 -9.69
C THR A 6 13.69 -3.62 -9.84
N LEU A 7 14.94 -4.05 -10.05
CA LEU A 7 15.31 -5.47 -10.12
C LEU A 7 15.12 -6.19 -8.79
N LEU A 8 15.40 -5.52 -7.67
CA LEU A 8 15.16 -6.02 -6.32
C LEU A 8 13.67 -6.27 -6.08
N LEU A 9 12.84 -5.24 -6.29
CA LEU A 9 11.38 -5.35 -6.14
C LEU A 9 10.77 -6.37 -7.09
N PHE A 10 11.28 -6.45 -8.32
CA PHE A 10 10.85 -7.46 -9.29
C PHE A 10 11.18 -8.88 -8.84
N THR A 11 12.40 -9.09 -8.33
CA THR A 11 12.82 -10.40 -7.81
C THR A 11 12.00 -10.80 -6.58
N ILE A 12 11.69 -9.85 -5.70
CA ILE A 12 10.87 -10.11 -4.52
C ILE A 12 9.42 -10.36 -4.92
N GLY A 13 8.89 -9.63 -5.90
CA GLY A 13 7.59 -9.89 -6.51
C GLY A 13 7.49 -11.29 -7.11
N LEU A 14 8.54 -11.79 -7.78
CA LEU A 14 8.60 -13.17 -8.28
C LEU A 14 8.67 -14.23 -7.17
N LYS A 15 9.24 -13.88 -6.02
CA LYS A 15 9.33 -14.76 -4.84
C LYS A 15 8.04 -14.75 -4.00
N LEU A 16 7.18 -13.75 -4.17
CA LEU A 16 5.90 -13.66 -3.48
C LEU A 16 4.91 -14.68 -4.05
N ASN A 17 4.38 -15.53 -3.18
CA ASN A 17 3.36 -16.48 -3.55
C ASN A 17 1.98 -15.83 -3.43
N ILE A 18 1.21 -15.81 -4.53
CA ILE A 18 -0.17 -15.26 -4.54
C ILE A 18 -1.04 -15.94 -3.48
N ARG A 19 -0.83 -17.24 -3.21
CA ARG A 19 -1.55 -17.96 -2.16
C ARG A 19 -1.22 -17.43 -0.76
N GLU A 20 0.02 -16.99 -0.53
CA GLU A 20 0.40 -16.32 0.73
C GLU A 20 -0.30 -14.96 0.83
N LEU A 21 -0.33 -14.17 -0.26
CA LEU A 21 -1.03 -12.88 -0.29
C LEU A 21 -2.55 -12.99 -0.05
N LEU A 22 -3.17 -14.07 -0.52
CA LEU A 22 -4.59 -14.36 -0.31
C LEU A 22 -4.89 -15.00 1.05
N ALA A 23 -3.89 -15.18 1.93
CA ALA A 23 -4.12 -15.77 3.24
C ALA A 23 -5.04 -14.87 4.09
N PRO A 24 -6.08 -15.43 4.76
CA PRO A 24 -7.04 -14.64 5.53
C PRO A 24 -6.40 -13.75 6.59
N GLN A 25 -5.33 -14.21 7.23
CA GLN A 25 -4.59 -13.43 8.23
C GLN A 25 -4.02 -12.12 7.67
N ILE A 26 -3.57 -12.10 6.41
CA ILE A 26 -3.01 -10.90 5.80
C ILE A 26 -4.11 -9.86 5.60
N TRP A 27 -5.23 -10.29 5.02
CA TRP A 27 -6.39 -9.43 4.78
C TRP A 27 -7.03 -8.96 6.08
N ALA A 28 -7.16 -9.85 7.06
CA ALA A 28 -7.70 -9.51 8.38
C ALA A 28 -6.82 -8.48 9.09
N THR A 29 -5.50 -8.69 9.13
CA THR A 29 -4.57 -7.75 9.77
C THR A 29 -4.51 -6.42 9.03
N ALA A 30 -4.42 -6.42 7.68
CA ALA A 30 -4.43 -5.20 6.89
C ALA A 30 -5.71 -4.38 7.12
N SER A 31 -6.88 -5.04 7.06
CA SER A 31 -8.18 -4.40 7.23
C SER A 31 -8.37 -3.87 8.65
N LEU A 32 -8.05 -4.67 9.67
CA LEU A 32 -8.14 -4.24 11.07
C LEU A 32 -7.19 -3.08 11.35
N HIS A 33 -5.97 -3.14 10.86
CA HIS A 33 -5.01 -2.05 11.00
C HIS A 33 -5.56 -0.76 10.40
N THR A 34 -6.02 -0.78 9.15
CA THR A 34 -6.60 0.42 8.50
C THR A 34 -7.84 0.91 9.25
N LEU A 35 -8.74 0.01 9.66
CA LEU A 35 -9.98 0.35 10.35
C LEU A 35 -9.75 0.91 11.75
N ILE A 36 -8.63 0.60 12.41
CA ILE A 36 -8.29 1.12 13.73
C ILE A 36 -7.44 2.39 13.62
N VAL A 37 -6.38 2.36 12.80
CA VAL A 37 -5.40 3.45 12.72
C VAL A 37 -6.01 4.69 12.08
N VAL A 38 -6.79 4.57 11.02
CA VAL A 38 -7.36 5.76 10.36
C VAL A 38 -8.29 6.54 11.30
N PRO A 39 -9.29 5.93 11.97
CA PRO A 39 -10.13 6.67 12.91
C PRO A 39 -9.36 7.24 14.11
N LEU A 40 -8.39 6.49 14.65
CA LEU A 40 -7.56 6.98 15.76
C LEU A 40 -6.73 8.19 15.32
N THR A 41 -6.08 8.13 14.16
CA THR A 41 -5.33 9.26 13.62
C THR A 41 -6.24 10.44 13.32
N THR A 42 -7.46 10.23 12.79
CA THR A 42 -8.45 11.31 12.63
C THR A 42 -8.80 11.95 13.97
N ALA A 43 -9.06 11.14 15.01
CA ALA A 43 -9.38 11.64 16.34
C ALA A 43 -8.22 12.46 16.94
N VAL A 44 -6.97 12.04 16.71
CA VAL A 44 -5.77 12.80 17.11
C VAL A 44 -5.69 14.13 16.35
N LEU A 45 -5.91 14.14 15.03
CA LEU A 45 -5.87 15.37 14.22
C LEU A 45 -6.94 16.38 14.64
N LEU A 46 -8.19 15.93 14.83
CA LEU A 46 -9.28 16.78 15.31
C LEU A 46 -9.08 17.21 16.77
N GLY A 47 -8.44 16.36 17.58
CA GLY A 47 -8.11 16.64 18.97
C GLY A 47 -7.01 17.69 19.16
N LEU A 48 -6.22 17.99 18.12
CA LEU A 48 -5.05 18.85 18.22
C LEU A 48 -5.39 20.28 18.66
N VAL A 49 -6.57 20.80 18.28
CA VAL A 49 -7.07 22.13 18.67
C VAL A 49 -7.15 22.30 20.20
N TRP A 50 -7.44 21.22 20.93
CA TRP A 50 -7.52 21.22 22.40
C TRP A 50 -6.16 21.21 23.06
N LEU A 51 -5.14 20.68 22.38
CA LEU A 51 -3.77 20.59 22.89
C LEU A 51 -2.92 21.81 22.53
N MET A 52 -3.25 22.49 21.44
CA MET A 52 -2.48 23.61 20.89
C MET A 52 -3.36 24.85 20.65
N PRO A 53 -3.58 25.68 21.69
CA PRO A 53 -4.36 26.91 21.55
C PRO A 53 -3.74 27.82 20.47
N GLY A 54 -4.50 28.13 19.42
CA GLY A 54 -4.05 28.96 18.28
C GLY A 54 -3.92 28.23 16.95
N VAL A 55 -4.20 26.92 16.89
CA VAL A 55 -4.38 26.17 15.64
C VAL A 55 -5.85 26.22 15.23
N ASP A 56 -6.13 26.54 13.97
CA ASP A 56 -7.49 26.52 13.43
C ASP A 56 -8.06 25.10 13.36
N GLU A 57 -9.38 24.97 13.49
CA GLU A 57 -10.07 23.69 13.34
C GLU A 57 -9.87 23.13 11.93
N ILE A 58 -9.48 21.85 11.85
CA ILE A 58 -9.37 21.13 10.59
C ILE A 58 -10.75 20.62 10.22
N ASP A 59 -11.18 20.86 8.97
CA ASP A 59 -12.43 20.29 8.47
C ASP A 59 -12.44 18.77 8.62
N THR A 60 -13.59 18.20 9.00
CA THR A 60 -13.67 16.77 9.33
C THR A 60 -13.36 15.89 8.12
N SER A 61 -13.77 16.29 6.92
CA SER A 61 -13.48 15.53 5.70
C SER A 61 -11.99 15.55 5.35
N VAL A 62 -11.34 16.69 5.56
CA VAL A 62 -9.89 16.86 5.37
C VAL A 62 -9.13 16.02 6.40
N ALA A 63 -9.57 15.98 7.66
CA ALA A 63 -8.94 15.16 8.70
C ALA A 63 -8.99 13.66 8.36
N TRP A 64 -10.13 13.16 7.85
CA TRP A 64 -10.24 11.77 7.39
C TRP A 64 -9.32 11.47 6.20
N MET A 65 -9.28 12.36 5.21
CA MET A 65 -8.42 12.22 4.05
C MET A 65 -6.93 12.22 4.45
N LEU A 66 -6.53 13.13 5.35
CA LEU A 66 -5.18 13.21 5.89
C LEU A 66 -4.83 11.96 6.71
N ALA A 67 -5.70 11.53 7.61
CA ALA A 67 -5.49 10.33 8.42
C ALA A 67 -5.35 9.08 7.54
N PHE A 68 -6.16 8.97 6.49
CA PHE A 68 -6.04 7.91 5.50
C PHE A 68 -4.70 7.97 4.78
N ALA A 69 -4.31 9.13 4.26
CA ALA A 69 -3.02 9.33 3.59
C ALA A 69 -1.82 9.01 4.49
N LEU A 70 -1.88 9.38 5.77
CA LEU A 70 -0.83 9.13 6.77
C LEU A 70 -0.79 7.68 7.26
N SER A 71 -1.85 6.89 7.02
CA SER A 71 -1.88 5.48 7.42
C SER A 71 -1.04 4.57 6.51
N PHE A 72 -0.61 5.08 5.36
CA PHE A 72 0.19 4.33 4.39
C PHE A 72 1.67 4.31 4.74
N SER A 73 2.29 3.15 4.53
CA SER A 73 3.72 2.93 4.74
C SER A 73 4.42 2.68 3.40
N SER A 74 5.73 2.93 3.33
CA SER A 74 6.51 2.65 2.13
C SER A 74 6.81 1.15 2.02
N THR A 75 6.08 0.46 1.15
CA THR A 75 6.21 -0.98 0.90
C THR A 75 7.59 -1.34 0.35
N VAL A 76 8.09 -0.54 -0.59
CA VAL A 76 9.43 -0.68 -1.18
C VAL A 76 10.54 -0.60 -0.13
N PHE A 77 10.43 0.36 0.79
CA PHE A 77 11.43 0.53 1.83
C PHE A 77 11.43 -0.64 2.82
N ALA A 78 10.25 -1.08 3.27
CA ALA A 78 10.12 -2.23 4.16
C ALA A 78 10.69 -3.51 3.51
N VAL A 79 10.35 -3.74 2.24
CA VAL A 79 10.88 -4.85 1.44
C VAL A 79 12.41 -4.80 1.36
N LYS A 80 12.98 -3.62 1.07
CA LYS A 80 14.43 -3.43 1.00
C LYS A 80 15.13 -3.73 2.33
N ILE A 81 14.55 -3.29 3.45
CA ILE A 81 15.09 -3.58 4.79
C ILE A 81 15.14 -5.09 5.06
N PHE A 82 14.06 -5.81 4.77
CA PHE A 82 14.05 -7.27 4.99
C PHE A 82 15.05 -7.99 4.09
N ASP A 83 15.25 -7.53 2.85
CA ASP A 83 16.24 -8.11 1.95
C ASP A 83 17.68 -7.80 2.40
N GLU A 84 17.97 -6.56 2.79
CA GLU A 84 19.29 -6.13 3.32
C GLU A 84 19.68 -6.90 4.59
N ARG A 85 18.70 -7.34 5.39
CA ARG A 85 18.91 -8.18 6.58
C ARG A 85 19.01 -9.68 6.27
N GLY A 86 18.79 -10.10 5.02
CA GLY A 86 18.70 -11.51 4.65
C GLY A 86 17.43 -12.21 5.17
N GLU A 87 16.45 -11.45 5.64
CA GLU A 87 15.20 -11.93 6.25
C GLU A 87 14.05 -12.05 5.23
N GLY A 88 14.23 -11.62 3.98
CA GLY A 88 13.15 -11.56 2.97
C GLY A 88 12.45 -12.90 2.68
N ALA A 89 13.09 -14.04 2.95
CA ALA A 89 12.48 -15.37 2.82
C ALA A 89 11.76 -15.87 4.09
N ALA A 90 11.94 -15.19 5.22
CA ALA A 90 11.35 -15.58 6.50
C ALA A 90 9.82 -15.37 6.50
N LEU A 91 9.11 -16.20 7.27
CA LEU A 91 7.64 -16.16 7.33
C LEU A 91 7.11 -14.79 7.77
N HIS A 92 7.71 -14.16 8.77
CA HIS A 92 7.28 -12.85 9.26
C HIS A 92 7.48 -11.75 8.21
N ALA A 93 8.57 -11.80 7.43
CA ALA A 93 8.82 -10.86 6.35
C ALA A 93 7.79 -11.04 5.23
N LYS A 94 7.50 -12.29 4.83
CA LYS A 94 6.45 -12.61 3.85
C LYS A 94 5.07 -12.10 4.28
N ILE A 95 4.69 -12.32 5.53
CA ILE A 95 3.42 -11.83 6.09
C ILE A 95 3.39 -10.30 6.11
N ALA A 96 4.46 -9.66 6.61
CA ALA A 96 4.55 -8.20 6.68
C ALA A 96 4.46 -7.55 5.29
N ILE A 97 5.23 -8.06 4.33
CA ILE A 97 5.21 -7.59 2.93
C ILE A 97 3.82 -7.82 2.33
N GLY A 98 3.19 -8.96 2.58
CA GLY A 98 1.83 -9.22 2.10
C GLY A 98 0.79 -8.25 2.68
N ILE A 99 0.88 -7.92 3.97
CA ILE A 99 -0.01 -6.92 4.62
C ILE A 99 0.17 -5.57 3.94
N LEU A 100 1.43 -5.14 3.75
CA LEU A 100 1.78 -3.89 3.11
C LEU A 100 1.24 -3.79 1.67
N VAL A 101 1.34 -4.87 0.89
CA VAL A 101 0.79 -4.92 -0.48
C VAL A 101 -0.74 -4.83 -0.48
N VAL A 102 -1.43 -5.52 0.45
CA VAL A 102 -2.90 -5.42 0.56
C VAL A 102 -3.34 -4.01 0.97
N GLN A 103 -2.59 -3.32 1.83
CA GLN A 103 -2.84 -1.92 2.19
C GLN A 103 -2.68 -0.97 0.99
N ASP A 104 -1.64 -1.16 0.16
CA ASP A 104 -1.48 -0.41 -1.09
C ASP A 104 -2.67 -0.62 -2.04
N ILE A 105 -3.21 -1.84 -2.12
CA ILE A 105 -4.43 -2.12 -2.92
C ILE A 105 -5.63 -1.33 -2.40
N PHE A 106 -5.80 -1.22 -1.08
CA PHE A 106 -6.86 -0.39 -0.48
C PHE A 106 -6.67 1.09 -0.83
N ALA A 107 -5.42 1.58 -0.79
CA ALA A 107 -5.07 2.95 -1.15
C ALA A 107 -5.45 3.27 -2.60
N VAL A 108 -4.99 2.44 -3.53
CA VAL A 108 -5.27 2.59 -4.96
C VAL A 108 -6.76 2.50 -5.22
N SER A 109 -7.47 1.57 -4.57
CA SER A 109 -8.93 1.45 -4.69
C SER A 109 -9.63 2.73 -4.26
N TYR A 110 -9.26 3.27 -3.09
CA TYR A 110 -9.81 4.54 -2.61
C TYR A 110 -9.54 5.71 -3.57
N LEU A 111 -8.33 5.80 -4.14
CA LEU A 111 -8.00 6.84 -5.11
C LEU A 111 -8.88 6.73 -6.37
N VAL A 112 -9.13 5.51 -6.85
CA VAL A 112 -10.01 5.28 -8.01
C VAL A 112 -11.44 5.67 -7.70
N PHE A 113 -11.97 5.35 -6.51
CA PHE A 113 -13.33 5.71 -6.12
C PHE A 113 -13.49 7.19 -5.76
N SER A 114 -12.43 7.84 -5.30
CA SER A 114 -12.41 9.27 -4.99
C SER A 114 -12.16 10.13 -6.23
N ALA A 115 -11.71 9.53 -7.34
CA ALA A 115 -11.55 10.23 -8.59
C ALA A 115 -12.92 10.55 -9.21
N GLU A 116 -13.13 11.82 -9.55
CA GLU A 116 -14.35 12.28 -10.25
C GLU A 116 -14.48 11.69 -11.67
N HIS A 117 -13.40 11.13 -12.22
CA HIS A 117 -13.35 10.57 -13.56
C HIS A 117 -13.09 9.07 -13.51
N ALA A 118 -14.00 8.28 -14.10
CA ALA A 118 -13.79 6.85 -14.25
C ALA A 118 -12.56 6.56 -15.13
N PRO A 119 -11.74 5.54 -14.79
CA PRO A 119 -10.61 5.17 -15.62
C PRO A 119 -11.07 4.79 -17.02
N SER A 120 -10.37 5.29 -18.04
CA SER A 120 -10.72 5.01 -19.43
C SER A 120 -10.76 3.49 -19.70
N PRO A 121 -11.63 3.01 -20.60
CA PRO A 121 -11.68 1.57 -20.94
C PRO A 121 -10.34 1.01 -21.42
N TRP A 122 -9.48 1.85 -22.01
CA TRP A 122 -8.13 1.47 -22.42
C TRP A 122 -7.18 1.21 -21.25
N ALA A 123 -7.46 1.69 -20.05
CA ALA A 123 -6.66 1.41 -18.86
C ALA A 123 -6.62 -0.10 -18.53
N PHE A 124 -7.68 -0.84 -18.85
CA PHE A 124 -7.69 -2.30 -18.68
C PHE A 124 -6.72 -3.02 -19.61
N ALA A 125 -6.38 -2.44 -20.77
CA ALA A 125 -5.37 -3.00 -21.67
C ALA A 125 -3.97 -3.03 -21.02
N LEU A 126 -3.69 -2.12 -20.06
CA LEU A 126 -2.42 -2.12 -19.30
C LEU A 126 -2.29 -3.35 -18.40
N LEU A 127 -3.39 -3.92 -17.90
CA LEU A 127 -3.35 -5.17 -17.13
C LEU A 127 -2.89 -6.36 -17.99
N GLY A 128 -2.97 -6.26 -19.31
CA GLY A 128 -2.45 -7.24 -20.26
C GLY A 128 -0.94 -7.15 -20.49
N LEU A 129 -0.28 -6.02 -20.19
CA LEU A 129 1.16 -5.84 -20.42
C LEU A 129 2.04 -6.87 -19.70
N PRO A 130 1.81 -7.21 -18.41
CA PRO A 130 2.55 -8.27 -17.73
C PRO A 130 2.41 -9.63 -18.41
N LEU A 131 1.24 -9.95 -18.98
CA LEU A 131 1.02 -11.18 -19.75
C LEU A 131 1.67 -11.16 -21.14
N LEU A 132 1.78 -9.99 -21.76
CA LEU A 132 2.43 -9.79 -23.05
C LEU A 132 3.96 -9.75 -22.95
N ARG A 133 4.50 -9.56 -21.74
CA ARG A 133 5.94 -9.53 -21.47
C ARG A 133 6.74 -10.71 -22.03
N PRO A 134 6.33 -12.00 -21.89
CA PRO A 134 7.04 -13.10 -22.54
C PRO A 134 7.12 -12.91 -24.05
N VAL A 135 6.02 -12.50 -24.71
CA VAL A 135 6.01 -12.31 -26.17
C VAL A 135 6.95 -11.18 -26.62
N LEU A 136 7.02 -10.09 -25.86
CA LEU A 136 7.86 -8.92 -26.18
C LEU A 136 9.36 -9.13 -25.90
N VAL A 137 9.72 -10.08 -25.03
CA VAL A 137 11.14 -10.39 -24.71
C VAL A 137 11.70 -11.49 -25.63
N PHE A 138 10.82 -12.28 -26.26
CA PHE A 138 11.19 -13.35 -27.20
C PHE A 138 11.05 -12.95 -28.69
N CYS A 139 10.78 -11.68 -29.00
CA CYS A 139 10.88 -11.07 -30.33
C CYS A 139 12.05 -10.08 -30.36
#